data_AF-A0A0D0DGS1-F1
#
_entry.id   AF-A0A0D0DGS1-F1
#
_cell.length_a   1.000
_cell.length_b   1.000
_cell.length_c   1.000
_cell.angle_alpha   90.00
_cell.angle_beta   90.00
_cell.angle_gamma   90.00
#
_symmetry.space_group_name_H-M   'P 1'
#
loop_
_entity.id
_entity.type
_entity.pdbx_description
1 polymer ?
#
loop_
_entity_poly.entity_id
_entity_poly.type
_entity_poly.pdbx_seq_one_letter_code
_entity_poly.pdbx_strand_id
1 'polypeptide(L)'
;PKPEGESRRPSRGGYNLEAQLAWNATSFSKLRKFVHPSIKQYLDTTKCKYWQRNQAIQLVIQGTCKVFPDLDDCQSCWPVHTLMQLQLKYTLGRTRMSQWINMGDVKEKRAKNNTM
;
A
#
# COMPACT_ATOMS: atom_id res chain seq x y z
N PRO A 1 6.92 -3.83 -19.39
CA PRO A 1 8.08 -3.84 -18.46
C PRO A 1 7.89 -2.79 -17.35
N LYS A 2 8.47 -2.97 -16.16
CA LYS A 2 8.38 -1.99 -15.08
C LYS A 2 9.29 -0.78 -15.39
N PRO A 3 8.83 0.47 -15.20
CA PRO A 3 9.66 1.65 -15.44
C PRO A 3 10.68 1.86 -14.33
N GLU A 4 11.77 2.55 -14.70
CA GLU A 4 12.79 3.01 -13.77
C GLU A 4 12.22 4.04 -12.78
N GLY A 5 12.60 3.97 -11.50
CA GLY A 5 12.14 4.89 -10.45
C GLY A 5 10.97 4.40 -9.57
N GLU A 6 10.65 5.15 -8.51
CA GLU A 6 9.55 4.84 -7.57
C GLU A 6 8.23 5.55 -7.95
N SER A 7 7.08 4.85 -7.89
CA SER A 7 5.79 5.38 -8.36
C SER A 7 5.15 6.54 -7.55
N ARG A 8 5.88 7.13 -6.60
CA ARG A 8 5.38 8.12 -5.63
C ARG A 8 6.21 9.40 -5.57
N ARG A 9 7.28 9.50 -6.35
CA ARG A 9 8.16 10.68 -6.38
C ARG A 9 8.37 11.20 -7.80
N PRO A 10 7.31 11.66 -8.51
CA PRO A 10 7.45 12.16 -9.87
C PRO A 10 8.55 13.23 -10.01
N SER A 11 8.63 14.13 -9.03
CA SER A 11 9.60 15.22 -8.99
C SER A 11 11.05 14.83 -8.63
N ARG A 12 11.33 13.55 -8.33
CA ARG A 12 12.68 13.05 -8.01
C ARG A 12 13.05 11.82 -8.83
N GLY A 13 12.62 11.76 -10.09
CA GLY A 13 12.90 10.65 -11.00
C GLY A 13 12.03 9.41 -10.80
N GLY A 14 10.90 9.55 -10.10
CA GLY A 14 9.84 8.54 -10.05
C GLY A 14 8.80 8.74 -11.14
N TYR A 15 7.82 7.84 -11.22
CA TYR A 15 6.71 7.93 -12.18
C TYR A 15 5.35 7.99 -11.48
N ASN A 16 4.32 8.42 -12.21
CA ASN A 16 2.93 8.27 -11.75
C ASN A 16 2.40 6.91 -12.22
N LEU A 17 1.96 6.06 -11.30
CA LEU A 17 1.48 4.71 -11.62
C LEU A 17 0.29 4.72 -12.60
N GLU A 18 -0.62 5.67 -12.46
CA GLU A 18 -1.80 5.80 -13.33
C GLU A 18 -1.39 6.22 -14.75
N ALA A 19 -0.56 7.26 -14.85
CA ALA A 19 -0.03 7.72 -16.14
C ALA A 19 0.78 6.62 -16.85
N GLN A 20 1.53 5.83 -16.07
CA GLN A 20 2.37 4.76 -16.60
C GLN A 20 1.59 3.56 -17.13
N LEU A 21 0.47 3.24 -16.49
CA LEU A 21 -0.42 2.19 -16.98
C LEU A 21 -1.11 2.60 -18.28
N ALA A 22 -1.20 3.91 -18.55
CA ALA A 22 -1.99 4.48 -19.65
C ALA A 22 -3.45 3.98 -19.66
N TRP A 23 -3.95 3.53 -18.51
CA TRP A 23 -5.33 3.12 -18.34
C TRP A 23 -6.22 4.35 -18.19
N ASN A 24 -7.47 4.25 -18.61
CA ASN A 24 -8.45 5.26 -18.27
C ASN A 24 -8.64 5.34 -16.75
N ALA A 25 -8.95 6.52 -16.23
CA ALA A 25 -9.09 6.78 -14.79
C ALA A 25 -10.11 5.82 -14.12
N THR A 26 -11.14 5.40 -14.85
CA THR A 26 -12.16 4.46 -14.36
C THR A 26 -11.58 3.07 -14.11
N SER A 27 -10.80 2.52 -15.04
CA SER A 27 -10.15 1.21 -14.91
C SER A 27 -9.12 1.23 -13.79
N PHE A 28 -8.32 2.29 -13.70
CA PHE A 28 -7.37 2.44 -12.60
C PHE A 28 -8.06 2.56 -11.23
N SER A 29 -9.16 3.30 -11.16
CA SER A 29 -9.98 3.42 -9.94
C SER A 29 -10.57 2.08 -9.53
N LYS A 30 -11.08 1.28 -10.48
CA LYS A 30 -11.56 -0.09 -10.23
C LYS A 30 -10.45 -0.98 -9.68
N LEU A 31 -9.26 -0.94 -10.28
CA LEU A 31 -8.09 -1.69 -9.78
C LEU A 31 -7.76 -1.32 -8.33
N ARG A 32 -7.68 -0.02 -8.00
CA ARG A 32 -7.42 0.42 -6.62
C ARG A 32 -8.50 -0.04 -5.64
N LYS A 33 -9.78 0.10 -6.03
CA LYS A 33 -10.92 -0.32 -5.21
C LYS A 33 -10.92 -1.82 -4.93
N PHE A 34 -10.37 -2.63 -5.82
CA PHE A 34 -10.23 -4.07 -5.63
C PHE A 34 -8.99 -4.47 -4.81
N VAL A 35 -7.84 -3.86 -5.13
CA VAL A 35 -6.55 -4.21 -4.52
C VAL A 35 -6.46 -3.74 -3.07
N HIS A 36 -7.01 -2.55 -2.73
CA HIS A 36 -6.92 -2.01 -1.36
C HIS A 36 -7.59 -2.90 -0.29
N PRO A 37 -8.85 -3.37 -0.47
CA PRO A 37 -9.45 -4.34 0.46
C PRO A 37 -8.66 -5.64 0.54
N SER A 38 -8.21 -6.17 -0.61
CA SER A 38 -7.41 -7.40 -0.67
C SER A 38 -6.12 -7.28 0.14
N ILE A 39 -5.44 -6.13 0.08
CA ILE A 39 -4.25 -5.86 0.90
C ILE A 39 -4.60 -5.90 2.39
N LYS A 40 -5.71 -5.27 2.82
CA LYS A 40 -6.12 -5.27 4.23
C LYS A 40 -6.52 -6.66 4.73
N GLN A 41 -7.08 -7.49 3.85
CA GLN A 41 -7.53 -8.84 4.18
C GLN A 41 -6.37 -9.82 4.31
N TYR A 42 -5.41 -9.78 3.38
CA TYR A 42 -4.38 -10.81 3.28
C TYR A 42 -3.00 -10.37 3.80
N LEU A 43 -2.70 -9.07 3.81
CA LEU A 43 -1.38 -8.55 4.22
C LEU A 43 -1.43 -7.87 5.58
N ASP A 44 -0.31 -7.94 6.29
CA ASP A 44 -0.14 -7.27 7.56
C ASP A 44 0.18 -5.79 7.35
N THR A 45 -0.80 -4.91 7.57
CA THR A 45 -0.64 -3.47 7.35
C THR A 45 0.33 -2.77 8.31
N THR A 46 0.80 -3.48 9.36
CA THR A 46 1.83 -3.02 10.30
C THR A 46 3.24 -3.33 9.84
N LYS A 47 3.40 -4.09 8.74
CA LYS A 47 4.68 -4.50 8.19
C LYS A 47 4.89 -3.95 6.79
N CYS A 48 6.14 -3.67 6.43
CA CYS A 48 6.47 -3.34 5.05
C CYS A 48 6.39 -4.58 4.15
N LYS A 49 6.36 -4.36 2.83
CA LYS A 49 6.20 -5.43 1.82
C LYS A 49 7.23 -6.56 1.96
N TYR A 50 8.48 -6.23 2.33
CA TYR A 50 9.56 -7.19 2.49
C TYR A 50 9.29 -8.24 3.59
N TRP A 51 8.58 -7.83 4.64
CA TRP A 51 8.25 -8.69 5.79
C TRP A 51 6.89 -9.40 5.65
N GLN A 52 6.27 -9.34 4.48
CA GLN A 52 5.04 -10.07 4.21
C GLN A 52 5.37 -11.52 3.86
N ARG A 53 4.46 -12.44 4.19
CA ARG A 53 4.59 -13.83 3.74
C ARG A 53 4.42 -13.89 2.21
N ASN A 54 5.31 -14.58 1.52
CA ASN A 54 5.24 -14.74 0.06
C ASN A 54 3.90 -15.32 -0.40
N GLN A 55 3.34 -16.28 0.33
CA GLN A 55 2.01 -16.84 0.04
C GLN A 55 0.90 -15.78 0.08
N ALA A 56 0.94 -14.85 1.04
CA ALA A 56 -0.06 -13.79 1.15
C ALA A 56 0.06 -12.77 0.01
N ILE A 57 1.29 -12.46 -0.42
CA ILE A 57 1.52 -11.64 -1.62
C ILE A 57 0.92 -12.33 -2.85
N GLN A 58 1.16 -13.63 -3.01
CA GLN A 58 0.65 -14.40 -4.14
C GLN A 58 -0.88 -14.44 -4.17
N LEU A 59 -1.56 -14.56 -3.02
CA LEU A 59 -3.02 -14.50 -2.96
C LEU A 59 -3.58 -13.18 -3.50
N VAL A 60 -2.97 -12.04 -3.13
CA VAL A 60 -3.38 -10.73 -3.65
C VAL A 60 -3.15 -10.64 -5.16
N ILE A 61 -2.01 -11.14 -5.66
CA ILE A 61 -1.68 -11.13 -7.10
C ILE A 61 -2.67 -11.98 -7.86
N GLN A 62 -2.82 -13.26 -7.50
CA GLN A 62 -3.71 -14.19 -8.19
C GLN A 62 -5.16 -13.72 -8.16
N GLY A 63 -5.65 -13.22 -7.02
CA GLY A 63 -6.99 -12.67 -6.91
C GLY A 63 -7.20 -11.45 -7.82
N THR A 64 -6.18 -10.60 -7.97
CA THR A 64 -6.26 -9.41 -8.82
C THR A 64 -6.14 -9.76 -10.30
N CYS A 65 -5.16 -10.57 -10.70
CA CYS A 65 -4.93 -10.90 -12.11
C CYS A 65 -6.09 -11.79 -12.67
N LYS A 66 -6.88 -12.48 -11.81
CA LYS A 66 -8.16 -13.11 -12.20
C LYS A 66 -9.29 -12.13 -12.57
N VAL A 67 -9.31 -10.95 -11.94
CA VAL A 67 -10.38 -9.95 -12.12
C VAL A 67 -10.01 -8.91 -13.17
N PHE A 68 -8.71 -8.65 -13.32
CA PHE A 68 -8.16 -7.67 -14.26
C PHE A 68 -7.21 -8.38 -15.23
N PRO A 69 -7.73 -8.99 -16.31
CA PRO A 69 -6.90 -9.66 -17.32
C PRO A 69 -5.94 -8.68 -18.01
N ASP A 70 -6.23 -7.38 -18.04
CA ASP A 70 -5.32 -6.33 -18.53
C ASP A 70 -3.97 -6.27 -17.78
N LEU A 71 -3.85 -6.96 -16.63
CA LEU A 71 -2.60 -7.10 -15.88
C LEU A 71 -1.69 -8.20 -16.43
N ASP A 72 -2.17 -9.08 -17.30
CA ASP A 72 -1.37 -10.17 -17.88
C ASP A 72 -0.29 -9.60 -18.82
N ASP A 73 -0.57 -8.45 -19.46
CA ASP A 73 0.39 -7.67 -20.24
C ASP A 73 1.50 -7.04 -19.37
N CYS A 74 1.26 -6.95 -18.06
CA CYS A 74 2.19 -6.36 -17.11
C CYS A 74 3.07 -7.43 -16.48
N GLN A 75 4.30 -7.59 -16.99
CA GLN A 75 5.32 -8.51 -16.45
C GLN A 75 5.32 -8.58 -14.91
N SER A 76 5.17 -9.80 -14.37
CA SER A 76 5.12 -10.10 -12.93
C SER A 76 4.02 -9.39 -12.14
N CYS A 77 2.92 -8.97 -12.79
CA CYS A 77 1.85 -8.15 -12.21
C CYS A 77 2.44 -6.94 -11.40
N TRP A 78 3.49 -6.28 -11.93
CA TRP A 78 4.19 -5.16 -11.30
C TRP A 78 3.29 -4.00 -10.79
N PRO A 79 2.12 -3.69 -11.41
CA PRO A 79 1.23 -2.65 -10.91
C PRO A 79 0.64 -3.01 -9.55
N VAL A 80 0.28 -4.28 -9.36
CA VAL A 80 -0.26 -4.80 -8.10
C VAL A 80 0.80 -4.72 -7.02
N HIS A 81 2.04 -5.13 -7.33
CA HIS A 81 3.18 -5.02 -6.43
C HIS A 81 3.46 -3.57 -5.99
N THR A 82 3.24 -2.62 -6.89
CA THR A 82 3.43 -1.19 -6.63
C THR A 82 2.31 -0.66 -5.72
N LEU A 83 1.05 -1.00 -6.01
CA LEU A 83 -0.08 -0.68 -5.14
C LEU A 83 0.06 -1.25 -3.72
N MET A 84 0.51 -2.49 -3.59
CA MET A 84 0.84 -3.09 -2.28
C MET A 84 1.87 -2.25 -1.53
N GLN A 85 2.97 -1.90 -2.17
CA GLN A 85 4.03 -1.11 -1.54
C GLN A 85 3.55 0.28 -1.15
N LEU A 86 2.78 0.94 -2.01
CA LEU A 86 2.20 2.26 -1.75
C LEU A 86 1.24 2.25 -0.56
N GLN A 87 0.38 1.23 -0.48
CA GLN A 87 -0.63 1.11 0.56
C GLN A 87 0.00 0.74 1.90
N LEU A 88 0.90 -0.24 1.93
CA LEU A 88 1.61 -0.65 3.15
C LEU A 88 2.48 0.49 3.72
N LYS A 89 3.19 1.25 2.86
CA LYS A 89 3.93 2.45 3.31
C LYS A 89 2.98 3.47 3.96
N TYR A 90 1.79 3.67 3.37
CA TYR A 90 0.80 4.62 3.88
C TYR A 90 0.18 4.18 5.20
N THR A 91 -0.27 2.92 5.32
CA THR A 91 -0.84 2.40 6.56
C THR A 91 0.19 2.33 7.67
N LEU A 92 1.42 1.89 7.38
CA LEU A 92 2.50 1.86 8.37
C LEU A 92 2.78 3.27 8.94
N GLY A 93 2.84 4.28 8.08
CA GLY A 93 3.02 5.67 8.51
C GLY A 93 1.89 6.15 9.42
N ARG A 94 0.64 5.80 9.10
CA ARG A 94 -0.52 6.13 9.94
C ARG A 94 -0.54 5.37 11.25
N THR A 95 -0.27 4.07 11.26
CA THR A 95 -0.20 3.27 12.49
C THR A 95 0.85 3.82 13.43
N ARG A 96 2.04 4.15 12.92
CA ARG A 96 3.08 4.82 13.69
C ARG A 96 2.58 6.15 14.24
N MET A 97 2.02 7.02 13.40
CA MET A 97 1.50 8.32 13.85
C MET A 97 0.45 8.17 14.97
N SER A 98 -0.50 7.24 14.82
CA SER A 98 -1.51 6.95 15.86
C SER A 98 -0.88 6.42 17.15
N GLN A 99 0.13 5.55 17.07
CA GLN A 99 0.88 5.09 18.25
C GLN A 99 1.58 6.25 18.96
N TRP A 100 2.20 7.16 18.21
CA TRP A 100 2.84 8.36 18.75
C TRP A 100 1.84 9.30 19.44
N ILE A 101 0.69 9.58 18.81
CA ILE A 101 -0.38 10.40 19.41
C ILE A 101 -0.89 9.76 20.70
N ASN A 102 -1.21 8.47 20.68
CA ASN A 102 -1.68 7.75 21.87
C ASN A 102 -0.64 7.73 22.99
N MET A 103 0.66 7.60 22.68
CA MET A 103 1.72 7.69 23.68
C MET A 103 1.84 9.09 24.30
N GLY A 104 1.59 10.15 23.53
CA GLY A 104 1.50 11.52 24.05
C GLY A 104 0.36 11.67 25.05
N ASP A 105 -0.84 11.22 24.67
CA ASP A 105 -2.05 11.22 25.52
C ASP A 105 -1.85 10.44 26.83
N VAL A 106 -1.23 9.25 26.78
CA VAL A 106 -0.97 8.41 27.96
C VAL A 106 0.02 9.09 28.91
N LYS A 107 1.07 9.74 28.38
CA LYS A 107 2.03 10.50 29.19
C LYS A 107 1.37 11.69 29.87
N GLU A 108 0.51 12.41 29.15
CA GLU A 108 -0.21 13.57 29.69
C GLU A 108 -1.20 13.18 30.80
N LYS A 109 -1.96 12.10 30.61
CA LYS A 109 -2.87 11.58 31.66
C LYS A 109 -2.12 11.11 32.90
N ARG A 110 -0.97 10.44 32.72
CA ARG A 110 -0.14 9.98 33.85
C ARG A 110 0.48 11.14 34.63
N ALA A 111 0.86 12.23 33.96
CA ALA A 111 1.37 13.44 34.62
C ALA A 111 0.27 14.12 35.46
N LYS A 112 -0.96 14.21 34.92
CA LYS A 112 -2.12 14.79 35.62
C LYS A 112 -2.53 13.99 36.86
N ASN A 113 -2.46 12.66 36.79
CA ASN A 113 -2.83 11.78 37.90
C ASN A 113 -1.77 11.69 39.03
N ASN A 114 -0.56 12.22 38.81
CA ASN A 114 0.54 12.18 39.79
C ASN A 114 0.74 13.53 40.52
N THR A 115 -0.18 14.48 40.32
CA THR A 115 -0.15 15.84 40.92
C THR A 115 -1.36 16.08 41.85
N MET A 116 -2.04 15.02 42.30
CA MET A 116 -3.08 15.07 43.33
C MET A 116 -2.68 14.21 44.53
#